data_AF-A0A164VZY5-F1
#
_entry.id   AF-A0A164VZY5-F1
#
_cell.length_a   1.000
_cell.length_b   1.000
_cell.length_c   1.000
_cell.angle_alpha   90.00
_cell.angle_beta   90.00
_cell.angle_gamma   90.00
#
_symmetry.space_group_name_H-M   'P 1'
#
loop_
_entity.id
_entity.type
_entity.pdbx_description
1 polymer ?
#
loop_
_entity_poly.entity_id
_entity_poly.type
_entity_poly.pdbx_seq_one_letter_code
_entity_poly.pdbx_strand_id
1 'polypeptide(L)'
;MPVPPPPDPAVLAAIEQDYKPVPLKLNENQVLCDGHGLEKCGECEVDFVAVNQLAKMIVSHPEYAVPPPPNMIPPQRSQAVSKAKEEGNSAYKARRYPQALHSYTIGASIAAARPSWEHSQVSRDEISILLSNRAAAYFEAGEFMNSLVDTEAVIAIRKPWSKGHYRKGKALLGLGKGEEARDAILTGLSYEPTNQELLTFLAEIENKIGRG
;
A
#
# COMPACT_ATOMS: atom_id res chain seq x y z
N MET A 1 -17.03 -33.14 -14.84
CA MET A 1 -17.10 -32.67 -13.45
C MET A 1 -18.43 -33.16 -12.88
N PRO A 2 -18.48 -33.70 -11.65
CA PRO A 2 -19.76 -34.05 -11.03
C PRO A 2 -20.64 -32.80 -10.93
N VAL A 3 -21.92 -32.93 -11.27
CA VAL A 3 -22.89 -31.85 -11.11
C VAL A 3 -23.06 -31.62 -9.60
N PRO A 4 -22.89 -30.39 -9.09
CA PRO A 4 -23.10 -30.14 -7.67
C PRO A 4 -24.54 -30.50 -7.29
N PRO A 5 -24.77 -31.06 -6.08
CA PRO A 5 -26.11 -31.39 -5.62
C PRO A 5 -26.98 -30.12 -5.62
N PRO A 6 -28.29 -30.25 -5.93
CA PRO A 6 -29.20 -29.11 -5.88
C PRO A 6 -29.20 -28.52 -4.46
N PRO A 7 -29.23 -27.19 -4.32
CA PRO A 7 -29.27 -26.55 -3.01
C PRO A 7 -30.54 -26.94 -2.26
N ASP A 8 -30.45 -27.03 -0.94
CA ASP A 8 -31.59 -27.34 -0.06
C ASP A 8 -32.72 -26.31 -0.29
N PRO A 9 -33.96 -26.75 -0.59
CA PRO A 9 -35.11 -25.86 -0.77
C PRO A 9 -35.32 -24.87 0.38
N ALA A 10 -35.02 -25.26 1.62
CA ALA A 10 -35.11 -24.36 2.77
C ALA A 10 -34.07 -23.23 2.72
N VAL A 11 -32.86 -23.54 2.22
CA VAL A 11 -31.77 -22.56 2.03
C VAL A 11 -32.11 -21.62 0.87
N LEU A 12 -32.67 -22.13 -0.22
CA LEU A 12 -33.13 -21.31 -1.35
C LEU A 12 -34.22 -20.31 -0.92
N ALA A 13 -35.23 -20.77 -0.19
CA ALA A 13 -36.31 -19.91 0.31
C ALA A 13 -35.78 -18.80 1.24
N ALA A 14 -34.79 -19.10 2.08
CA ALA A 14 -34.14 -18.10 2.94
C ALA A 14 -33.33 -17.08 2.12
N ILE A 15 -32.62 -17.52 1.07
CA ILE A 15 -31.87 -16.61 0.17
C ILE A 15 -32.84 -15.67 -0.57
N GLU A 16 -33.95 -16.20 -1.09
CA GLU A 16 -34.94 -15.41 -1.82
C GLU A 16 -35.65 -14.38 -0.94
N GLN A 17 -35.91 -14.72 0.33
CA GLN A 17 -36.55 -13.79 1.28
C GLN A 17 -35.71 -12.53 1.52
N ASP A 18 -34.38 -12.66 1.52
CA ASP A 18 -33.44 -11.56 1.79
C ASP A 18 -32.86 -10.93 0.50
N TYR A 19 -33.13 -11.52 -0.67
CA TYR A 19 -32.63 -11.03 -1.94
C TYR A 19 -33.30 -9.70 -2.34
N LYS A 20 -32.48 -8.69 -2.59
CA LYS A 20 -32.92 -7.39 -3.12
C LYS A 20 -32.42 -7.22 -4.55
N PRO A 21 -33.31 -7.14 -5.56
CA PRO A 21 -32.89 -6.92 -6.94
C PRO A 21 -32.29 -5.52 -7.10
N VAL A 22 -31.18 -5.43 -7.83
CA VAL A 22 -30.52 -4.17 -8.15
C VAL A 22 -30.65 -3.91 -9.65
N PRO A 23 -31.40 -2.87 -10.08
CA PRO A 23 -31.55 -2.57 -11.50
C PRO A 23 -30.23 -2.07 -12.09
N LEU A 24 -29.76 -2.76 -13.13
CA LEU A 24 -28.50 -2.46 -13.80
C LEU A 24 -28.63 -2.62 -15.31
N LYS A 25 -27.72 -1.98 -16.03
CA LYS A 25 -27.50 -2.19 -17.46
C LYS A 25 -26.04 -2.47 -17.74
N LEU A 26 -25.80 -3.23 -18.80
CA LEU A 26 -24.46 -3.53 -19.30
C LEU A 26 -24.16 -2.63 -20.49
N ASN A 27 -23.01 -1.97 -20.47
CA ASN A 27 -22.48 -1.23 -21.59
C ASN A 27 -21.09 -1.77 -21.92
N GLU A 28 -20.98 -2.53 -23.01
CA GLU A 28 -19.78 -3.28 -23.41
C GLU A 28 -19.23 -4.14 -22.26
N ASN A 29 -18.26 -3.62 -21.50
CA ASN A 29 -17.57 -4.27 -20.38
C ASN A 29 -17.78 -3.55 -19.04
N GLN A 30 -18.84 -2.74 -18.91
CA GLN A 30 -19.15 -1.99 -17.69
C GLN A 30 -20.59 -2.24 -17.24
N VAL A 31 -20.74 -2.45 -15.94
CA VAL A 31 -22.02 -2.44 -15.23
C VAL A 31 -22.30 -1.00 -14.80
N LEU A 32 -23.49 -0.52 -15.15
CA LEU A 32 -23.97 0.82 -14.85
C LEU A 32 -25.35 0.71 -14.20
N CYS A 33 -25.73 1.70 -13.40
CA CYS A 33 -27.10 1.78 -12.92
C CYS A 33 -28.07 1.99 -14.09
N ASP A 34 -29.26 1.38 -14.01
CA ASP A 34 -30.22 1.39 -15.11
C ASP A 34 -30.69 2.82 -15.46
N GLY A 35 -31.19 3.54 -14.45
CA GLY A 35 -31.77 4.88 -14.62
C GLY A 35 -30.78 5.96 -15.06
N HIS A 36 -29.59 6.03 -14.45
CA HIS A 36 -28.65 7.15 -14.66
C HIS A 36 -27.43 6.78 -15.51
N GLY A 37 -27.15 5.49 -15.72
CA GLY A 37 -25.95 5.07 -16.49
C GLY A 37 -24.63 5.40 -15.82
N LEU A 38 -24.59 5.47 -14.49
CA LEU A 38 -23.39 5.74 -13.72
C LEU A 38 -22.86 4.45 -13.10
N GLU A 39 -21.54 4.30 -13.03
CA GLU A 39 -20.90 3.19 -12.30
C GLU A 39 -21.05 3.34 -10.78
N LYS A 40 -21.12 4.58 -10.27
CA LYS A 40 -21.43 4.90 -8.88
C LYS A 40 -22.54 5.93 -8.84
N CYS A 41 -23.64 5.60 -8.18
CA CYS A 41 -24.82 6.45 -8.16
C CYS A 41 -25.35 6.57 -6.73
N GLY A 42 -25.37 7.81 -6.21
CA GLY A 42 -25.93 8.10 -4.88
C GLY A 42 -27.45 7.95 -4.83
N GLU A 43 -28.16 8.26 -5.92
CA GLU A 43 -29.62 8.17 -5.98
C GLU A 43 -30.13 6.72 -6.03
N CYS A 44 -29.41 5.84 -6.72
CA CYS A 44 -29.72 4.41 -6.78
C CYS A 44 -29.05 3.62 -5.65
N GLU A 45 -28.21 4.25 -4.83
CA GLU A 45 -27.38 3.62 -3.78
C GLU A 45 -26.54 2.43 -4.30
N VAL A 46 -25.99 2.53 -5.51
CA VAL A 46 -25.15 1.48 -6.12
C VAL A 46 -23.70 1.93 -6.33
N ASP A 47 -22.79 0.97 -6.21
CA ASP A 47 -21.36 1.15 -6.48
C ASP A 47 -20.82 -0.08 -7.24
N PHE A 48 -20.70 0.05 -8.56
CA PHE A 48 -20.17 -0.97 -9.45
C PHE A 48 -18.67 -0.77 -9.75
N VAL A 49 -17.98 0.18 -9.11
CA VAL A 49 -16.57 0.51 -9.42
C VAL A 49 -15.68 -0.72 -9.27
N ALA A 50 -15.81 -1.45 -8.16
CA ALA A 50 -15.02 -2.66 -7.91
C ALA A 50 -15.31 -3.78 -8.93
N VAL A 51 -16.59 -3.95 -9.31
CA VAL A 51 -17.02 -4.94 -10.32
C VAL A 51 -16.43 -4.59 -11.68
N ASN A 52 -16.50 -3.33 -12.08
CA ASN A 52 -15.95 -2.86 -13.36
C ASN A 52 -14.43 -2.93 -13.40
N GLN A 53 -13.74 -2.66 -12.28
CA GLN A 53 -12.30 -2.85 -12.17
C GLN A 53 -11.90 -4.32 -12.29
N LEU A 54 -12.62 -5.21 -11.59
CA LEU A 54 -12.41 -6.65 -11.67
C LEU A 54 -12.64 -7.17 -13.10
N ALA A 55 -13.72 -6.75 -13.75
CA ALA A 55 -14.02 -7.12 -15.13
C ALA A 55 -12.91 -6.69 -16.09
N LYS A 56 -12.42 -5.44 -16.00
CA LYS A 56 -11.29 -4.94 -16.81
C LYS A 56 -10.01 -5.76 -16.58
N MET A 57 -9.73 -6.15 -15.33
CA MET A 57 -8.58 -6.97 -15.00
C MET A 57 -8.68 -8.37 -15.62
N ILE A 58 -9.85 -9.01 -15.53
CA ILE A 58 -10.07 -10.35 -16.11
C ILE A 58 -10.02 -10.30 -17.65
N VAL A 59 -10.58 -9.27 -18.27
CA VAL A 59 -10.53 -9.10 -19.74
C VAL A 59 -9.09 -8.90 -20.24
N SER A 60 -8.27 -8.14 -19.49
CA SER A 60 -6.86 -7.92 -19.87
C SER A 60 -5.96 -9.12 -19.59
N HIS A 61 -6.36 -10.00 -18.67
CA HIS A 61 -5.60 -11.18 -18.27
C HIS A 61 -6.55 -12.38 -18.07
N PRO A 62 -6.99 -13.04 -19.15
CA PRO A 62 -7.94 -14.14 -19.08
C PRO A 62 -7.48 -15.31 -18.20
N GLU A 63 -6.17 -15.47 -18.02
CA GLU A 63 -5.57 -16.44 -17.10
C GLU A 63 -5.95 -16.22 -15.62
N TYR A 64 -6.46 -15.04 -15.28
CA TYR A 64 -6.90 -14.67 -13.93
C TYR A 64 -8.41 -14.82 -13.71
N ALA A 65 -9.16 -15.31 -14.70
CA ALA A 65 -10.61 -15.55 -14.56
C ALA A 65 -10.92 -16.51 -13.41
N VAL A 66 -10.01 -17.45 -13.12
CA VAL A 66 -10.01 -18.26 -11.90
C VAL A 66 -8.68 -18.02 -11.20
N PRO A 67 -8.64 -17.23 -10.11
CA PRO A 67 -7.38 -16.89 -9.47
C PRO A 67 -6.73 -18.14 -8.86
N PRO A 68 -5.40 -18.32 -9.00
CA PRO A 68 -4.68 -19.38 -8.32
C PRO A 68 -4.72 -19.19 -6.80
N PRO A 69 -4.38 -20.23 -6.01
CA PRO A 69 -4.24 -20.12 -4.56
C PRO A 69 -3.31 -18.96 -4.16
N PRO A 70 -3.66 -18.15 -3.13
CA PRO A 70 -2.90 -16.95 -2.75
C PRO A 70 -1.42 -17.16 -2.43
N ASN A 71 -1.04 -18.38 -2.04
CA ASN A 71 0.31 -18.75 -1.66
C ASN A 71 1.21 -19.04 -2.87
N MET A 72 0.65 -19.21 -4.07
CA MET A 72 1.38 -19.46 -5.30
C MET A 72 1.79 -18.14 -5.95
N ILE A 73 2.87 -17.54 -5.44
CA ILE A 73 3.34 -16.23 -5.89
C ILE A 73 4.41 -16.39 -6.97
N PRO A 74 4.15 -15.97 -8.23
CA PRO A 74 5.17 -16.05 -9.28
C PRO A 74 6.39 -15.17 -8.93
N PRO A 75 7.62 -15.69 -9.07
CA PRO A 75 8.82 -14.98 -8.61
C PRO A 75 9.17 -13.76 -9.46
N GLN A 76 8.70 -13.69 -10.71
CA GLN A 76 9.11 -12.68 -11.69
C GLN A 76 8.84 -11.25 -11.19
N ARG A 77 7.70 -11.03 -10.53
CA ARG A 77 7.33 -9.71 -10.01
C ARG A 77 8.20 -9.32 -8.82
N SER A 78 8.43 -10.23 -7.87
CA SER A 78 9.37 -10.00 -6.75
C SER A 78 10.79 -9.74 -7.23
N GLN A 79 11.23 -10.43 -8.29
CA GLN A 79 12.54 -10.20 -8.90
C GLN A 79 12.63 -8.80 -9.53
N ALA A 80 11.59 -8.37 -10.26
CA ALA A 80 11.53 -7.02 -10.82
C ALA A 80 11.54 -5.93 -9.72
N VAL A 81 10.81 -6.16 -8.63
CA VAL A 81 10.83 -5.30 -7.44
C VAL A 81 12.23 -5.24 -6.81
N SER A 82 12.90 -6.39 -6.64
CA SER A 82 14.25 -6.42 -6.06
C SER A 82 15.27 -5.72 -6.96
N LYS A 83 15.19 -5.91 -8.28
CA LYS A 83 16.04 -5.23 -9.25
C LYS A 83 15.89 -3.70 -9.15
N ALA A 84 14.65 -3.19 -9.17
CA ALA A 84 14.39 -1.75 -9.03
C ALA A 84 14.90 -1.20 -7.67
N LYS A 85 14.73 -1.96 -6.59
CA LYS A 85 15.27 -1.63 -5.26
C LYS A 85 16.80 -1.56 -5.27
N GLU A 86 17.48 -2.51 -5.91
CA GLU A 86 18.95 -2.57 -5.99
C GLU A 86 19.53 -1.43 -6.85
N GLU A 87 18.89 -1.11 -7.97
CA GLU A 87 19.22 0.05 -8.80
C GLU A 87 19.06 1.35 -8.00
N GLY A 88 17.94 1.50 -7.27
CA GLY A 88 17.69 2.64 -6.41
C GLY A 88 18.74 2.77 -5.28
N ASN A 89 19.10 1.65 -4.64
CA ASN A 89 20.14 1.62 -3.61
C ASN A 89 21.51 2.00 -4.16
N SER A 90 21.84 1.57 -5.38
CA SER A 90 23.11 1.90 -6.04
C SER A 90 23.16 3.39 -6.38
N ALA A 91 22.07 3.96 -6.89
CA ALA A 91 21.95 5.40 -7.14
C ALA A 91 22.01 6.22 -5.83
N TYR A 92 21.34 5.77 -4.77
CA TYR A 92 21.37 6.40 -3.45
C TYR A 92 22.78 6.46 -2.87
N LYS A 93 23.53 5.35 -2.91
CA LYS A 93 24.93 5.30 -2.46
C LYS A 93 25.83 6.24 -3.28
N ALA A 94 25.55 6.39 -4.57
CA ALA A 94 26.22 7.34 -5.44
C ALA A 94 25.73 8.80 -5.27
N ARG A 95 24.87 9.09 -4.29
CA ARG A 95 24.23 10.40 -4.06
C ARG A 95 23.46 10.96 -5.26
N ARG A 96 23.04 10.09 -6.19
CA ARG A 96 22.20 10.43 -7.33
C ARG A 96 20.73 10.28 -6.94
N TYR A 97 20.27 11.15 -6.04
CA TYR A 97 18.94 11.03 -5.43
C TYR A 97 17.78 11.04 -6.44
N PRO A 98 17.75 11.86 -7.50
CA PRO A 98 16.67 11.80 -8.49
C PRO A 98 16.53 10.43 -9.18
N GLN A 99 17.65 9.78 -9.48
CA GLN A 99 17.66 8.44 -10.06
C GLN A 99 17.18 7.39 -9.03
N ALA A 100 17.62 7.52 -7.78
CA ALA A 100 17.16 6.64 -6.70
C ALA A 100 15.64 6.73 -6.49
N LEU A 101 15.10 7.95 -6.45
CA LEU A 101 13.67 8.21 -6.32
C LEU A 101 12.85 7.60 -7.46
N HIS A 102 13.35 7.71 -8.69
CA HIS A 102 12.72 7.10 -9.86
C HIS A 102 12.68 5.57 -9.74
N SER A 103 13.82 4.92 -9.46
CA SER A 103 13.88 3.46 -9.31
C SER A 103 13.01 2.95 -8.16
N TYR A 104 12.99 3.62 -7.00
CA TYR A 104 12.12 3.24 -5.90
C TYR A 104 10.63 3.40 -6.24
N THR A 105 10.28 4.43 -7.00
CA THR A 105 8.89 4.65 -7.46
C THR A 105 8.44 3.56 -8.43
N ILE A 106 9.31 3.17 -9.37
CA ILE A 106 9.04 2.02 -10.26
C ILE A 106 8.82 0.75 -9.43
N GLY A 107 9.73 0.45 -8.49
CA GLY A 107 9.59 -0.72 -7.62
C GLY A 107 8.28 -0.71 -6.84
N ALA A 108 7.90 0.44 -6.26
CA ALA A 108 6.66 0.59 -5.52
C ALA A 108 5.41 0.39 -6.41
N SER A 109 5.43 0.92 -7.64
CA SER A 109 4.33 0.70 -8.59
C SER A 109 4.18 -0.77 -8.99
N ILE A 110 5.28 -1.50 -9.17
CA ILE A 110 5.24 -2.93 -9.52
C ILE A 110 4.66 -3.74 -8.36
N ALA A 111 5.08 -3.43 -7.12
CA ALA A 111 4.60 -4.09 -5.91
C ALA A 111 3.12 -3.78 -5.62
N ALA A 112 2.66 -2.55 -5.91
CA ALA A 112 1.26 -2.14 -5.77
C ALA A 112 0.35 -2.70 -6.87
N ALA A 113 0.91 -2.96 -8.06
CA ALA A 113 0.20 -3.63 -9.16
C ALA A 113 0.17 -5.17 -9.01
N ARG A 114 0.47 -5.69 -7.81
CA ARG A 114 0.26 -7.11 -7.50
C ARG A 114 -1.23 -7.44 -7.59
N PRO A 115 -1.59 -8.57 -8.22
CA PRO A 115 -2.98 -8.94 -8.27
C PRO A 115 -3.58 -9.21 -6.88
N SER A 116 -4.87 -8.92 -6.75
CA SER A 116 -5.55 -8.87 -5.44
C SER A 116 -5.69 -10.22 -4.74
N TRP A 117 -5.60 -11.35 -5.47
CA TRP A 117 -5.63 -12.69 -4.88
C TRP A 117 -4.27 -13.14 -4.34
N GLU A 118 -3.16 -12.49 -4.69
CA GLU A 118 -1.86 -12.82 -4.10
C GLU A 118 -1.84 -12.45 -2.62
N HIS A 119 -1.08 -13.20 -1.82
CA HIS A 119 -0.97 -12.94 -0.39
C HIS A 119 -0.55 -11.49 -0.10
N SER A 120 -1.45 -10.70 0.48
CA SER A 120 -1.30 -9.25 0.65
C SER A 120 -0.04 -8.85 1.41
N GLN A 121 0.45 -9.70 2.32
CA GLN A 121 1.68 -9.50 3.07
C GLN A 121 2.89 -9.24 2.16
N VAL A 122 3.01 -9.92 1.01
CA VAL A 122 4.15 -9.75 0.10
C VAL A 122 4.17 -8.35 -0.48
N SER A 123 3.01 -7.87 -0.98
CA SER A 123 2.87 -6.50 -1.48
C SER A 123 3.17 -5.48 -0.38
N ARG A 124 2.58 -5.66 0.82
CA ARG A 124 2.79 -4.75 1.96
C ARG A 124 4.25 -4.66 2.37
N ASP A 125 4.97 -5.78 2.41
CA ASP A 125 6.38 -5.81 2.79
C ASP A 125 7.27 -5.13 1.76
N GLU A 126 7.06 -5.44 0.47
CA GLU A 126 7.80 -4.84 -0.64
C GLU A 126 7.58 -3.31 -0.71
N ILE A 127 6.32 -2.87 -0.67
CA ILE A 127 5.96 -1.44 -0.71
C ILE A 127 6.58 -0.70 0.48
N SER A 128 6.47 -1.26 1.69
CA SER A 128 6.99 -0.60 2.89
C SER A 128 8.51 -0.38 2.83
N ILE A 129 9.25 -1.37 2.31
CA ILE A 129 10.71 -1.26 2.14
C ILE A 129 11.05 -0.18 1.10
N LEU A 130 10.35 -0.18 -0.04
CA LEU A 130 10.60 0.76 -1.12
C LEU A 130 10.26 2.20 -0.72
N LEU A 131 9.12 2.42 -0.08
CA LEU A 131 8.73 3.73 0.44
C LEU A 131 9.68 4.22 1.54
N SER A 132 10.15 3.33 2.43
CA SER A 132 11.15 3.72 3.45
C SER A 132 12.48 4.14 2.84
N ASN A 133 12.94 3.45 1.79
CA ASN A 133 14.15 3.83 1.06
C ASN A 133 13.95 5.12 0.24
N ARG A 134 12.76 5.31 -0.34
CA ARG A 134 12.40 6.54 -1.05
C ARG A 134 12.31 7.74 -0.10
N ALA A 135 11.74 7.56 1.09
CA ALA A 135 11.76 8.56 2.15
C ALA A 135 13.18 8.96 2.54
N ALA A 136 14.10 8.00 2.64
CA ALA A 136 15.51 8.28 2.88
C ALA A 136 16.12 9.12 1.75
N ALA A 137 15.86 8.77 0.49
CA ALA A 137 16.34 9.54 -0.66
C ALA A 137 15.78 10.96 -0.71
N TYR A 138 14.48 11.16 -0.40
CA TYR A 138 13.89 12.49 -0.27
C TYR A 138 14.55 13.30 0.84
N PHE A 139 14.78 12.68 2.01
CA PHE A 139 15.45 13.36 3.12
C PHE A 139 16.85 13.87 2.72
N GLU A 140 17.67 13.01 2.09
CA GLU A 140 19.01 13.41 1.64
C GLU A 140 18.98 14.44 0.49
N ALA A 141 17.89 14.51 -0.27
CA ALA A 141 17.65 15.54 -1.27
C ALA A 141 17.13 16.88 -0.67
N GLY A 142 16.90 16.95 0.64
CA GLY A 142 16.32 18.13 1.31
C GLY A 142 14.79 18.23 1.21
N GLU A 143 14.15 17.23 0.60
CA GLU A 143 12.71 17.16 0.35
C GLU A 143 11.98 16.57 1.57
N PHE A 144 12.05 17.27 2.72
CA PHE A 144 11.60 16.71 4.00
C PHE A 144 10.08 16.44 4.06
N MET A 145 9.26 17.22 3.36
CA MET A 145 7.82 16.99 3.32
C MET A 145 7.47 15.72 2.53
N ASN A 146 8.13 15.49 1.38
CA ASN A 146 7.98 14.25 0.61
C ASN A 146 8.49 13.04 1.42
N SER A 147 9.58 13.21 2.16
CA SER A 147 10.07 12.20 3.11
C SER A 147 9.02 11.86 4.17
N LEU A 148 8.39 12.88 4.77
CA LEU A 148 7.35 12.69 5.79
C LEU A 148 6.15 11.91 5.22
N VAL A 149 5.65 12.29 4.04
CA VAL A 149 4.53 11.60 3.37
C VAL A 149 4.83 10.11 3.18
N ASP A 150 6.01 9.76 2.67
CA ASP A 150 6.40 8.36 2.50
C ASP A 150 6.50 7.62 3.84
N THR A 151 7.00 8.27 4.89
CA THR A 151 7.11 7.64 6.22
C THR A 151 5.75 7.39 6.88
N GLU A 152 4.80 8.31 6.72
CA GLU A 152 3.42 8.11 7.20
C GLU A 152 2.76 6.94 6.48
N ALA A 153 2.93 6.85 5.15
CA ALA A 153 2.44 5.71 4.37
C ALA A 153 3.07 4.39 4.86
N VAL A 154 4.38 4.38 5.13
CA VAL A 154 5.08 3.22 5.69
C VAL A 154 4.51 2.81 7.05
N ILE A 155 4.27 3.76 7.97
CA ILE A 155 3.72 3.48 9.29
C ILE A 155 2.27 2.99 9.21
N ALA A 156 1.48 3.50 8.26
CA ALA A 156 0.13 3.01 8.00
C ALA A 156 0.14 1.54 7.51
N ILE A 157 1.13 1.16 6.70
CA ILE A 157 1.25 -0.22 6.19
C ILE A 157 1.87 -1.15 7.24
N ARG A 158 2.92 -0.71 7.96
CA ARG A 158 3.67 -1.50 8.96
C ARG A 158 3.89 -0.67 10.23
N LYS A 159 2.84 -0.54 11.02
CA LYS A 159 2.85 0.26 12.25
C LYS A 159 3.94 -0.12 13.28
N PRO A 160 4.19 -1.40 13.60
CA PRO A 160 5.21 -1.79 14.57
C PRO A 160 6.62 -1.84 13.94
N TRP A 161 6.97 -0.87 13.08
CA TRP A 161 8.28 -0.84 12.41
C TRP A 161 9.10 0.38 12.82
N SER A 162 10.07 0.14 13.69
CA SER A 162 10.91 1.17 14.32
C SER A 162 11.68 2.02 13.32
N LYS A 163 12.10 1.43 12.19
CA LYS A 163 12.75 2.17 11.10
C LYS A 163 11.83 3.20 10.44
N GLY A 164 10.52 2.93 10.37
CA GLY A 164 9.53 3.89 9.88
C GLY A 164 9.43 5.11 10.80
N HIS A 165 9.32 4.87 12.11
CA HIS A 165 9.30 5.92 13.13
C HIS A 165 10.59 6.74 13.18
N TYR A 166 11.75 6.09 13.05
CA TYR A 166 13.05 6.77 12.93
C TYR A 166 13.06 7.77 11.76
N ARG A 167 12.62 7.32 10.58
CA ARG A 167 12.57 8.17 9.38
C ARG A 167 11.57 9.31 9.51
N LYS A 168 10.40 9.06 10.13
CA LYS A 168 9.42 10.11 10.44
C LYS A 168 10.03 11.17 11.36
N GLY A 169 10.70 10.75 12.44
CA GLY A 169 11.41 11.67 13.33
C GLY A 169 12.47 12.51 12.61
N LYS A 170 13.27 11.89 11.72
CA LYS A 170 14.23 12.65 10.89
C LYS A 170 13.54 13.68 10.01
N ALA A 171 12.49 13.30 9.29
CA ALA A 171 11.77 14.20 8.40
C ALA A 171 11.15 15.39 9.16
N LEU A 172 10.51 15.12 10.30
CA LEU A 172 9.92 16.15 11.16
C LEU A 172 10.97 17.11 11.72
N LEU A 173 12.11 16.58 12.16
CA LEU A 173 13.22 17.41 12.63
C LEU A 173 13.79 18.30 11.50
N GLY A 174 13.87 17.78 10.28
CA GLY A 174 14.26 18.55 9.09
C GLY A 174 13.26 19.67 8.75
N LEU A 175 11.98 19.49 9.10
CA LEU A 175 10.92 20.50 8.98
C LEU A 175 10.86 21.47 10.16
N GLY A 176 11.76 21.36 11.15
CA GLY A 176 11.75 22.19 12.36
C GLY A 176 10.67 21.81 13.39
N LYS A 177 9.98 20.68 13.20
CA LYS A 177 8.92 20.18 14.09
C LYS A 177 9.51 19.26 15.17
N GLY A 178 10.31 19.84 16.07
CA GLY A 178 11.07 19.10 17.09
C GLY A 178 10.20 18.24 18.01
N GLU A 179 9.12 18.80 18.55
CA GLU A 179 8.20 18.06 19.44
C GLU A 179 7.52 16.88 18.73
N GLU A 180 7.00 17.10 17.51
CA GLU A 180 6.40 16.02 16.72
C GLU A 180 7.44 14.92 16.39
N ALA A 181 8.70 15.31 16.15
CA ALA A 181 9.79 14.37 15.94
C ALA A 181 10.05 13.51 17.19
N ARG A 182 10.08 14.14 18.38
CA ARG A 182 10.23 13.45 19.67
C ARG A 182 9.11 12.43 19.88
N ASP A 183 7.86 12.81 19.66
CA ASP A 183 6.71 11.92 19.81
C ASP A 183 6.76 10.72 18.85
N ALA A 184 7.22 10.94 17.61
CA ALA A 184 7.42 9.87 16.65
C ALA A 184 8.48 8.85 17.13
N ILE A 185 9.59 9.32 17.68
CA ILE A 185 10.65 8.45 18.21
C ILE A 185 10.19 7.69 19.47
N LEU A 186 9.48 8.36 20.38
CA LEU A 186 8.89 7.71 21.56
C LEU A 186 7.88 6.62 21.16
N THR A 187 7.08 6.88 20.12
CA THR A 187 6.17 5.86 19.56
C THR A 187 6.94 4.67 19.03
N GLY A 188 8.04 4.88 18.30
CA GLY A 188 8.93 3.80 17.86
C GLY A 188 9.51 2.99 19.03
N LEU A 189 9.99 3.66 20.07
CA LEU A 189 10.53 3.04 21.29
C LEU A 189 9.47 2.26 22.08
N SER A 190 8.18 2.60 21.97
CA SER A 190 7.12 1.80 22.59
C SER A 190 7.02 0.39 21.98
N TYR A 191 7.44 0.22 20.72
CA TYR A 191 7.52 -1.08 20.03
C TYR A 191 8.86 -1.78 20.25
N GLU A 192 9.97 -1.04 20.22
CA GLU A 192 11.32 -1.56 20.48
C GLU A 192 12.07 -0.71 21.53
N PRO A 193 11.82 -0.95 22.83
CA PRO A 193 12.37 -0.10 23.90
C PRO A 193 13.90 -0.09 24.01
N THR A 194 14.56 -1.14 23.50
CA THR A 194 16.02 -1.32 23.57
C THR A 194 16.75 -0.86 22.30
N ASN A 195 16.04 -0.28 21.33
CA ASN A 195 16.61 0.16 20.07
C ASN A 195 17.57 1.35 20.27
N GLN A 196 18.87 1.09 20.19
CA GLN A 196 19.92 2.07 20.44
C GLN A 196 19.92 3.23 19.44
N GLU A 197 19.52 3.01 18.19
CA GLU A 197 19.45 4.06 17.16
C GLU A 197 18.36 5.08 17.53
N LEU A 198 17.19 4.60 17.96
CA LEU A 198 16.10 5.47 18.41
C LEU A 198 16.45 6.20 19.72
N LEU A 199 17.05 5.51 20.69
CA LEU A 199 17.46 6.14 21.97
C LEU A 199 18.49 7.25 21.76
N THR A 200 19.48 7.01 20.92
CA THR A 200 20.50 8.02 20.56
C THR A 200 19.84 9.22 19.89
N PHE A 201 18.95 8.95 18.93
CA PHE A 201 18.29 10.02 18.18
C PHE A 201 17.30 10.81 19.03
N LEU A 202 16.62 10.18 19.99
CA LEU A 202 15.78 10.88 20.97
C LEU A 202 16.60 11.92 21.76
N ALA A 203 17.76 11.52 22.27
CA ALA A 203 18.65 12.43 22.99
C ALA A 203 19.13 13.59 22.09
N GLU A 204 19.40 13.36 20.82
CA GLU A 204 19.74 14.42 19.86
C GLU A 204 18.59 15.42 19.65
N ILE A 205 17.35 14.92 19.54
CA ILE A 205 16.15 15.76 19.39
C ILE A 205 15.93 16.61 20.64
N GLU A 206 15.98 16.01 21.83
CA GLU A 206 15.76 16.71 23.10
C GLU A 206 16.81 17.83 23.32
N ASN A 207 18.07 17.57 22.97
CA ASN A 207 19.12 18.58 23.01
C ASN A 207 18.89 19.75 22.03
N LYS A 208 18.25 19.49 20.87
CA LYS A 208 17.91 20.55 19.91
C LYS A 208 16.71 21.37 20.36
N ILE A 209 15.68 20.73 20.91
CA ILE A 209 14.49 21.40 21.45
C ILE A 209 14.89 22.34 22.59
N GLY A 210 15.70 21.87 23.55
CA GLY A 210 16.10 22.68 24.71
C GLY A 210 17.04 23.86 24.42
N ARG A 211 17.47 24.04 23.16
CA ARG A 211 18.34 25.16 22.72
C ARG A 211 17.62 26.20 21.85
N GLY A 212 16.37 25.95 21.46
CA GLY A 212 15.53 26.88 20.69
C GLY A 212 14.66 27.73 21.60
#